data_AF-A0AA88YJA7-F1
#
_entry.id   AF-A0AA88YJA7-F1
#
_cell.length_a   1.000
_cell.length_b   1.000
_cell.length_c   1.000
_cell.angle_alpha   90.00
_cell.angle_beta   90.00
_cell.angle_gamma   90.00
#
_symmetry.space_group_name_H-M   'P 1'
#
loop_
_entity.id
_entity.type
_entity.pdbx_description
1 polymer ?
#
loop_
_entity_poly.entity_id
_entity_poly.type
_entity_poly.pdbx_seq_one_letter_code
_entity_poly.pdbx_strand_id
1 'polypeptide(L)'
;MELTFLGTGSAYPSPTRGASCISLKHEDWVWLFDCGEGSQIQIMRSSVKPGKISKIFISHLHGDHVFGLPGLLCTISQSNQRSEPVEVYGPEGIRKYLRVNLELSRSELGFKYVVHELQVLQCQFHADWDKWPVDHNCDSALHPNELQGKCIQPEENSVWSLFEDNKMIVKAVWLKHRVPSFGFCIEEKPLPGKLDLEKCLTAGVKPGPLLGKLKMGESVTTQDGIMVHAKDVVGAPRPGRKILILGDSCDSSETLKVGRQADLLIHEATLENDKKDMALEKGHSTPGMTFSNALCLQRSYFAF
;
A
#
# COMPACT_ATOMS: atom_id res chain seq x y z
N MET A 1 -10.43 4.70 -7.43
CA MET A 1 -9.03 4.80 -6.98
C MET A 1 -8.32 5.74 -7.91
N GLU A 2 -7.51 6.63 -7.36
CA GLU A 2 -6.74 7.66 -8.07
C GLU A 2 -5.30 7.58 -7.59
N LEU A 3 -4.34 7.55 -8.51
CA LEU A 3 -2.90 7.53 -8.21
C LEU A 3 -2.27 8.88 -8.53
N THR A 4 -1.38 9.32 -7.65
CA THR A 4 -0.59 10.54 -7.84
C THR A 4 0.86 10.24 -7.53
N PHE A 5 1.73 10.40 -8.53
CA PHE A 5 3.17 10.29 -8.36
C PHE A 5 3.71 11.60 -7.78
N LEU A 6 4.14 11.58 -6.53
CA LEU A 6 4.66 12.75 -5.82
C LEU A 6 6.18 12.89 -6.05
N GLY A 7 6.87 11.76 -6.22
CA GLY A 7 8.24 11.69 -6.70
C GLY A 7 8.50 10.40 -7.48
N THR A 8 9.46 10.48 -8.39
CA THR A 8 9.80 9.44 -9.39
C THR A 8 11.30 9.35 -9.65
N GLY A 9 12.11 10.02 -8.82
CA GLY A 9 13.57 9.94 -8.86
C GLY A 9 14.05 8.69 -8.12
N SER A 10 15.20 8.17 -8.55
CA SER A 10 15.92 7.10 -7.88
C SER A 10 17.09 7.69 -7.09
N ALA A 11 17.38 7.13 -5.91
CA ALA A 11 18.47 7.46 -4.99
C ALA A 11 18.40 8.83 -4.30
N TYR A 12 17.93 9.89 -4.95
CA TYR A 12 17.83 11.23 -4.37
C TYR A 12 16.86 12.14 -5.16
N PRO A 13 16.33 13.21 -4.55
CA PRO A 13 15.53 14.19 -5.27
C PRO A 13 16.39 15.05 -6.21
N SER A 14 15.83 15.42 -7.35
CA SER A 14 16.36 16.40 -8.29
C SER A 14 15.38 17.56 -8.48
N PRO A 15 15.79 18.69 -9.10
CA PRO A 15 14.86 19.78 -9.41
C PRO A 15 13.65 19.37 -10.25
N THR A 16 13.75 18.27 -11.01
CA THR A 16 12.68 17.78 -11.90
C THR A 16 11.94 16.56 -11.37
N ARG A 17 12.49 15.82 -10.39
CA ARG A 17 11.90 14.61 -9.82
C ARG A 17 12.19 14.51 -8.33
N GLY A 18 11.15 14.52 -7.49
CA GLY A 18 11.30 14.19 -6.07
C GLY A 18 11.69 12.73 -5.86
N ALA A 19 12.20 12.41 -4.67
CA ALA A 19 12.45 11.04 -4.20
C ALA A 19 11.15 10.22 -4.09
N SER A 20 11.26 8.89 -3.97
CA SER A 20 10.11 7.98 -4.09
C SER A 20 8.97 8.34 -3.14
N CYS A 21 7.79 8.59 -3.72
CA CYS A 21 6.54 8.73 -3.00
C CYS A 21 5.36 8.68 -3.97
N ILE A 22 4.42 7.76 -3.71
CA ILE A 22 3.20 7.58 -4.49
C ILE A 22 2.01 7.68 -3.56
N SER A 23 1.00 8.46 -3.95
CA SER A 23 -0.29 8.52 -3.25
C SER A 23 -1.32 7.67 -3.98
N LEU A 24 -2.00 6.80 -3.24
CA LEU A 24 -3.21 6.10 -3.66
C LEU A 24 -4.40 6.66 -2.88
N LYS A 25 -5.35 7.26 -3.60
CA LYS A 25 -6.58 7.81 -3.03
C LYS A 25 -7.77 6.94 -3.39
N HIS A 26 -8.63 6.71 -2.40
CA HIS A 26 -9.91 6.03 -2.59
C HIS A 26 -10.94 6.59 -1.62
N GLU A 27 -12.04 7.11 -2.16
CA GLU A 27 -13.15 7.71 -1.41
C GLU A 27 -12.67 8.74 -0.37
N ASP A 28 -12.58 8.32 0.88
CA ASP A 28 -12.36 9.14 2.06
C ASP A 28 -10.96 9.00 2.66
N TRP A 29 -10.07 8.21 2.06
CA TRP A 29 -8.69 8.02 2.52
C TRP A 29 -7.65 8.21 1.42
N VAL A 30 -6.43 8.51 1.87
CA VAL A 30 -5.19 8.52 1.10
C VAL A 30 -4.21 7.57 1.78
N TRP A 31 -3.56 6.71 0.99
CA TRP A 31 -2.42 5.91 1.41
C TRP A 31 -1.18 6.38 0.66
N LEU A 32 -0.03 6.37 1.34
CA LEU A 32 1.26 6.64 0.72
C LEU A 32 2.09 5.36 0.58
N PHE A 33 2.81 5.25 -0.52
CA PHE A 33 3.82 4.22 -0.76
C PHE A 33 5.16 4.92 -0.92
N ASP A 34 6.06 4.61 -0.01
CA ASP A 34 7.27 5.35 0.32
C ASP A 34 7.05 6.82 0.70
N CYS A 35 8.05 7.40 1.35
CA CYS A 35 8.07 8.78 1.79
C CYS A 35 9.50 9.31 1.81
N GLY A 36 10.11 9.42 0.63
CA GLY A 36 11.42 10.02 0.43
C GLY A 36 11.53 11.47 0.87
N GLU A 37 12.75 11.98 0.91
CA GLU A 37 12.99 13.38 1.29
C GLU A 37 12.21 14.35 0.38
N GLY A 38 11.55 15.33 0.99
CA GLY A 38 10.77 16.34 0.27
C GLY A 38 9.34 15.93 -0.10
N SER A 39 8.89 14.69 0.18
CA SER A 39 7.52 14.25 -0.14
C SER A 39 6.44 15.17 0.43
N GLN A 40 6.63 15.73 1.63
CA GLN A 40 5.70 16.70 2.22
C GLN A 40 5.51 17.95 1.35
N ILE A 41 6.57 18.45 0.69
CA ILE A 41 6.50 19.61 -0.21
C ILE A 41 5.74 19.24 -1.47
N GLN A 42 6.00 18.05 -2.00
CA GLN A 42 5.31 17.54 -3.18
C GLN A 42 3.82 17.33 -2.92
N ILE A 43 3.45 16.86 -1.72
CA ILE A 43 2.05 16.77 -1.27
C ILE A 43 1.40 18.16 -1.24
N MET A 44 2.05 19.16 -0.64
CA MET A 44 1.53 20.54 -0.59
C MET A 44 1.34 21.18 -1.97
N ARG A 45 2.10 20.74 -2.98
CA ARG A 45 1.98 21.19 -4.39
C ARG A 45 0.93 20.42 -5.19
N SER A 46 0.35 19.38 -4.61
CA SER A 46 -0.58 18.46 -5.30
C SER A 46 -2.02 18.65 -4.83
N SER A 47 -2.93 17.86 -5.39
CA SER A 47 -4.33 17.76 -4.91
C SER A 47 -4.48 16.85 -3.68
N VAL A 48 -3.41 16.18 -3.22
CA VAL A 48 -3.42 15.27 -2.08
C VAL A 48 -3.62 16.06 -0.80
N LYS A 49 -4.65 15.72 -0.02
CA LYS A 49 -4.94 16.36 1.26
C LYS A 49 -4.17 15.65 2.38
N PRO A 50 -3.21 16.30 3.07
CA PRO A 50 -2.42 15.67 4.13
C PRO A 50 -3.29 15.04 5.23
N GLY A 51 -4.36 15.74 5.62
CA GLY A 51 -5.30 15.27 6.64
C GLY A 51 -6.08 14.01 6.30
N LYS A 52 -6.03 13.53 5.05
CA LYS A 52 -6.66 12.29 4.59
C LYS A 52 -5.69 11.10 4.54
N ILE A 53 -4.39 11.32 4.79
CA ILE A 53 -3.38 10.27 4.82
C ILE A 53 -3.66 9.37 6.03
N SER A 54 -4.11 8.14 5.80
CA SER A 54 -4.46 7.19 6.87
C SER A 54 -3.42 6.10 7.06
N LYS A 55 -2.76 5.66 5.98
CA LYS A 55 -1.73 4.62 6.02
C LYS A 55 -0.53 5.01 5.15
N ILE A 56 0.66 4.61 5.59
CA ILE A 56 1.93 4.80 4.88
C ILE A 56 2.64 3.46 4.81
N PHE A 57 3.04 3.04 3.62
CA PHE A 57 3.73 1.78 3.37
C PHE A 57 5.15 2.09 2.90
N ILE A 58 6.17 1.68 3.65
CA ILE A 58 7.57 1.87 3.33
C ILE A 58 8.09 0.56 2.75
N SER A 59 8.56 0.58 1.51
CA SER A 59 9.05 -0.61 0.82
C SER A 59 10.34 -1.14 1.43
N HIS A 60 11.29 -0.24 1.74
CA HIS A 60 12.58 -0.56 2.31
C HIS A 60 13.21 0.67 3.02
N LEU A 61 14.27 0.46 3.79
CA LEU A 61 14.87 1.50 4.64
C LEU A 61 16.02 2.29 4.00
N HIS A 62 16.07 2.40 2.67
CA HIS A 62 16.94 3.40 2.05
C HIS A 62 16.37 4.81 2.24
N GLY A 63 17.27 5.78 2.31
CA GLY A 63 16.94 7.16 2.67
C GLY A 63 15.93 7.83 1.74
N ASP A 64 16.05 7.60 0.44
CA ASP A 64 15.16 8.13 -0.59
C ASP A 64 13.74 7.52 -0.57
N HIS A 65 13.48 6.56 0.32
CA HIS A 65 12.15 6.00 0.57
C HIS A 65 11.60 6.34 1.96
N VAL A 66 12.41 6.87 2.89
CA VAL A 66 12.01 7.03 4.30
C VAL A 66 12.39 8.37 4.96
N PHE A 67 13.35 9.13 4.42
CA PHE A 67 13.84 10.35 5.06
C PHE A 67 12.80 11.48 5.15
N GLY A 68 11.76 11.46 4.31
CA GLY A 68 10.66 12.41 4.42
C GLY A 68 9.64 12.08 5.52
N LEU A 69 9.64 10.85 6.04
CA LEU A 69 8.59 10.36 6.93
C LEU A 69 8.44 11.18 8.22
N PRO A 70 9.50 11.45 9.01
CA PRO A 70 9.33 12.21 10.26
C PRO A 70 8.80 13.63 10.00
N GLY A 71 9.35 14.31 8.99
CA GLY A 71 8.92 15.65 8.60
C GLY A 71 7.47 15.71 8.12
N LEU A 72 7.04 14.71 7.33
CA LEU A 72 5.65 14.61 6.89
C LEU A 72 4.69 14.46 8.07
N LEU A 73 4.98 13.58 9.04
CA LEU A 73 4.11 13.41 10.20
C LEU A 73 4.02 14.68 11.05
N CYS A 74 5.13 15.39 11.25
CA CYS A 74 5.13 16.69 11.92
C CYS A 74 4.28 17.73 11.18
N THR A 75 4.30 17.74 9.85
CA THR A 75 3.48 18.63 9.03
C THR A 75 1.99 18.27 9.09
N ILE A 76 1.64 16.98 9.05
CA ILE A 76 0.26 16.54 9.25
C ILE A 76 -0.24 16.99 10.63
N SER A 77 0.60 16.90 11.65
CA SER A 77 0.28 17.23 13.05
C SER A 77 -0.14 18.68 13.24
N GLN A 78 0.48 19.61 12.54
CA GLN A 78 0.13 21.04 12.62
C GLN A 78 -1.24 21.36 12.03
N SER A 79 -1.74 20.51 11.13
CA SER A 79 -2.89 20.83 10.28
C SER A 79 -4.20 20.17 10.68
N ASN A 80 -4.19 19.22 11.63
CA ASN A 80 -5.34 18.35 11.81
C ASN A 80 -5.46 17.73 13.22
N GLN A 81 -6.58 17.99 13.89
CA GLN A 81 -7.06 17.13 14.97
C GLN A 81 -7.84 15.98 14.33
N ARG A 82 -7.29 14.76 14.40
CA ARG A 82 -7.89 13.54 13.85
C ARG A 82 -8.15 12.52 14.95
N SER A 83 -9.25 11.78 14.84
CA SER A 83 -9.59 10.70 15.78
C SER A 83 -8.82 9.42 15.46
N GLU A 84 -8.77 9.04 14.20
CA GLU A 84 -8.14 7.79 13.76
C GLU A 84 -6.63 7.90 13.69
N PRO A 85 -5.87 6.85 14.06
CA PRO A 85 -4.42 6.90 13.99
C PRO A 85 -3.90 6.94 12.55
N VAL A 86 -2.66 7.41 12.36
CA VAL A 86 -1.88 7.11 11.14
C VAL A 86 -1.16 5.79 11.35
N GLU A 87 -1.34 4.85 10.43
CA GLU A 87 -0.63 3.57 10.48
C GLU A 87 0.55 3.58 9.50
N VAL A 88 1.72 3.17 9.97
CA VAL A 88 2.92 3.01 9.16
C VAL A 88 3.23 1.52 9.07
N TYR A 89 3.43 1.00 7.87
CA TYR A 89 3.84 -0.36 7.59
C TYR A 89 5.22 -0.32 6.94
N GLY A 90 6.17 -1.13 7.39
CA GLY A 90 7.50 -1.20 6.76
C GLY A 90 8.38 -2.29 7.37
N PRO A 91 9.59 -2.50 6.85
CA PRO A 91 10.53 -3.48 7.40
C PRO A 91 10.86 -3.22 8.88
N GLU A 92 11.26 -4.27 9.60
CA GLU A 92 11.89 -4.16 10.91
C GLU A 92 12.95 -3.04 10.96
N GLY A 93 12.87 -2.18 11.98
CA GLY A 93 13.72 -1.01 12.17
C GLY A 93 12.98 0.31 11.88
N ILE A 94 11.89 0.31 11.10
CA ILE A 94 11.12 1.53 10.82
C ILE A 94 10.53 2.14 12.09
N ARG A 95 10.14 1.31 13.07
CA ARG A 95 9.61 1.78 14.36
C ARG A 95 10.66 2.54 15.14
N LYS A 96 11.85 1.96 15.27
CA LYS A 96 13.00 2.58 15.93
C LYS A 96 13.40 3.88 15.23
N TYR A 97 13.50 3.84 13.90
CA TYR A 97 13.83 5.01 13.09
C TYR A 97 12.87 6.16 13.38
N LEU A 98 11.56 5.91 13.30
CA LEU A 98 10.57 6.97 13.50
C LEU A 98 10.57 7.49 14.94
N ARG A 99 10.60 6.58 15.92
CA ARG A 99 10.57 6.93 17.34
C ARG A 99 11.77 7.78 17.74
N VAL A 100 12.98 7.39 17.36
CA VAL A 100 14.21 8.15 17.64
C VAL A 100 14.14 9.56 17.05
N ASN A 101 13.66 9.70 15.81
CA ASN A 101 13.53 11.02 15.17
C ASN A 101 12.53 11.93 15.90
N LEU A 102 11.36 11.40 16.29
CA LEU A 102 10.35 12.18 17.00
C LEU A 102 10.79 12.54 18.43
N GLU A 103 11.41 11.61 19.16
CA GLU A 103 11.93 11.84 20.52
C GLU A 103 13.04 12.88 20.54
N LEU A 104 14.07 12.73 19.70
CA LEU A 104 15.22 13.63 19.68
C LEU A 104 14.85 15.05 19.24
N SER A 105 13.89 15.19 18.33
CA SER A 105 13.37 16.49 17.90
C SER A 105 12.33 17.08 18.86
N ARG A 106 11.94 16.36 19.92
CA ARG A 106 10.84 16.72 20.83
C ARG A 106 9.53 17.00 20.09
N SER A 107 9.26 16.22 19.05
CA SER A 107 8.10 16.38 18.18
C SER A 107 6.91 15.56 18.69
N GLU A 108 6.13 16.15 19.60
CA GLU A 108 4.87 15.56 20.00
C GLU A 108 3.80 15.73 18.91
N LEU A 109 3.42 14.63 18.27
CA LEU A 109 2.38 14.64 17.23
C LEU A 109 1.00 14.88 17.87
N GLY A 110 0.19 15.76 17.29
CA GLY A 110 -1.19 16.07 17.71
C GLY A 110 -2.22 15.00 17.36
N PHE A 111 -1.78 13.80 17.00
CA PHE A 111 -2.61 12.65 16.66
C PHE A 111 -1.90 11.33 17.00
N LYS A 112 -2.67 10.26 17.17
CA LYS A 112 -2.11 8.93 17.44
C LYS A 112 -1.50 8.30 16.19
N TYR A 113 -0.42 7.56 16.32
CA TYR A 113 0.15 6.77 15.21
C TYR A 113 0.51 5.37 15.67
N VAL A 114 0.58 4.43 14.72
CA VAL A 114 0.91 3.02 14.97
C VAL A 114 1.96 2.60 13.94
N VAL A 115 2.98 1.85 14.35
CA VAL A 115 3.98 1.32 13.41
C VAL A 115 3.95 -0.21 13.40
N HIS A 116 3.56 -0.80 12.29
CA HIS A 116 3.58 -2.24 12.04
C HIS A 116 4.85 -2.61 11.28
N GLU A 117 5.63 -3.52 11.86
CA GLU A 117 6.88 -3.98 11.27
C GLU A 117 6.67 -5.32 10.55
N LEU A 118 7.16 -5.41 9.32
CA LEU A 118 7.22 -6.65 8.55
C LEU A 118 8.52 -7.36 8.94
N GLN A 119 8.39 -8.54 9.50
CA GLN A 119 9.56 -9.34 9.88
C GLN A 119 10.40 -9.65 8.66
N VAL A 120 11.70 -9.42 8.77
CA VAL A 120 12.65 -9.70 7.70
C VAL A 120 13.17 -11.12 7.82
N LEU A 121 13.17 -11.86 6.71
CA LEU A 121 13.79 -13.17 6.62
C LEU A 121 15.30 -13.06 6.41
N GLN A 122 16.06 -14.00 6.97
CA GLN A 122 17.53 -13.99 6.85
C GLN A 122 18.01 -13.94 5.39
N CYS A 123 17.28 -14.57 4.46
CA CYS A 123 17.60 -14.59 3.04
C CYS A 123 17.42 -13.23 2.33
N GLN A 124 16.79 -12.25 2.97
CA GLN A 124 16.62 -10.90 2.43
C GLN A 124 17.82 -10.00 2.70
N PHE A 125 18.71 -10.37 3.63
CA PHE A 125 19.92 -9.60 3.92
C PHE A 125 20.98 -9.88 2.86
N HIS A 126 21.65 -8.81 2.42
CA HIS A 126 22.82 -8.92 1.57
C HIS A 126 24.00 -9.50 2.37
N ALA A 127 24.91 -10.22 1.71
CA ALA A 127 26.05 -10.86 2.37
C ALA A 127 26.96 -9.89 3.15
N ASP A 128 26.96 -8.61 2.77
CA ASP A 128 27.76 -7.57 3.41
C ASP A 128 27.12 -6.98 4.68
N TRP A 129 25.90 -7.39 5.04
CA TRP A 129 25.18 -6.84 6.20
C TRP A 129 25.93 -7.09 7.52
N ASP A 130 26.68 -8.19 7.61
CA ASP A 130 27.48 -8.53 8.79
C ASP A 130 28.65 -7.55 9.04
N LYS A 131 29.03 -6.74 8.04
CA LYS A 131 30.10 -5.74 8.17
C LYS A 131 29.68 -4.55 9.02
N TRP A 132 28.38 -4.25 9.07
CA TRP A 132 27.82 -3.19 9.89
C TRP A 132 26.52 -3.66 10.53
N PRO A 133 26.60 -4.35 11.69
CA PRO A 133 25.41 -4.78 12.40
C PRO A 133 24.64 -3.56 12.91
N VAL A 134 23.33 -3.54 12.65
CA VAL A 134 22.40 -2.53 13.16
C VAL A 134 21.43 -3.22 14.09
N ASP A 135 21.29 -2.69 15.31
CA ASP A 135 20.24 -3.11 16.22
C ASP A 135 18.90 -2.51 15.78
N HIS A 136 18.04 -3.36 15.23
CA HIS A 136 16.70 -2.97 14.79
C HIS A 136 15.67 -3.01 15.93
N ASN A 137 16.02 -3.52 17.12
CA ASN A 137 15.10 -3.62 18.24
C ASN A 137 14.74 -2.24 18.80
N CYS A 138 13.48 -2.12 19.21
CA CYS A 138 12.90 -0.86 19.67
C CYS A 138 12.32 -1.02 21.08
N ASP A 139 13.19 -1.30 22.04
CA ASP A 139 12.85 -1.60 23.44
C ASP A 139 12.58 -0.35 24.29
N SER A 140 12.69 0.85 23.71
CA SER A 140 12.39 2.09 24.40
C SER A 140 10.90 2.21 24.72
N ALA A 141 10.56 3.08 25.68
CA ALA A 141 9.18 3.44 25.95
C ALA A 141 8.50 3.98 24.69
N LEU A 142 7.18 3.79 24.60
CA LEU A 142 6.40 4.38 23.50
C LEU A 142 6.48 5.91 23.57
N HIS A 143 6.63 6.54 22.40
CA HIS A 143 6.44 7.98 22.29
C HIS A 143 4.99 8.36 22.70
N PRO A 144 4.72 9.55 23.29
CA PRO A 144 3.41 9.87 23.91
C PRO A 144 2.16 9.61 23.06
N ASN A 145 2.29 9.76 21.73
CA ASN A 145 1.21 9.53 20.77
C ASN A 145 1.39 8.27 19.90
N GLU A 146 2.35 7.43 20.23
CA GLU A 146 2.51 6.11 19.63
C GLU A 146 1.58 5.09 20.31
N LEU A 147 0.93 4.27 19.49
CA LEU A 147 0.19 3.09 19.92
C LEU A 147 0.99 1.84 19.59
N GLN A 148 0.77 0.77 20.36
CA GLN A 148 1.43 -0.50 20.14
C GLN A 148 1.10 -1.05 18.74
N GLY A 149 2.12 -1.21 17.92
CA GLY A 149 2.01 -1.84 16.61
C GLY A 149 2.25 -3.35 16.64
N LYS A 150 2.08 -3.96 15.47
CA LYS A 150 2.25 -5.40 15.26
C LYS A 150 3.64 -5.70 14.68
N CYS A 151 4.15 -6.89 14.95
CA CYS A 151 5.22 -7.50 14.15
C CYS A 151 4.57 -8.57 13.28
N ILE A 152 4.51 -8.33 11.97
CA ILE A 152 3.80 -9.15 11.00
C ILE A 152 4.79 -10.19 10.49
N GLN A 153 4.48 -11.46 10.73
CA GLN A 153 5.30 -12.59 10.30
C GLN A 153 4.93 -12.98 8.85
N PRO A 154 5.88 -13.50 8.05
CA PRO A 154 5.54 -14.09 6.77
C PRO A 154 4.73 -15.38 6.94
N GLU A 155 3.81 -15.59 6.01
CA GLU A 155 3.24 -16.90 5.74
C GLU A 155 4.29 -17.81 5.04
N GLU A 156 4.02 -19.12 4.96
CA GLU A 156 4.94 -20.13 4.38
C GLU A 156 5.49 -19.75 2.99
N ASN A 157 4.76 -18.91 2.25
CA ASN A 157 5.10 -18.50 0.90
C ASN A 157 5.84 -17.15 0.80
N SER A 158 6.45 -16.62 1.87
CA SER A 158 7.09 -15.28 1.84
C SER A 158 6.10 -14.17 1.43
N VAL A 159 4.89 -14.26 1.99
CA VAL A 159 3.81 -13.29 1.83
C VAL A 159 3.40 -12.82 3.22
N TRP A 160 3.23 -11.52 3.40
CA TRP A 160 2.79 -10.93 4.67
C TRP A 160 1.39 -10.38 4.51
N SER A 161 0.41 -10.96 5.19
CA SER A 161 -0.94 -10.40 5.26
C SER A 161 -0.96 -9.20 6.21
N LEU A 162 -1.04 -7.97 5.67
CA LEU A 162 -0.90 -6.75 6.46
C LEU A 162 -2.20 -6.45 7.23
N PHE A 163 -3.30 -6.36 6.48
CA PHE A 163 -4.64 -6.24 7.03
C PHE A 163 -5.69 -6.60 5.98
N GLU A 164 -6.89 -6.91 6.47
CA GLU A 164 -8.09 -7.10 5.69
C GLU A 164 -9.23 -6.37 6.41
N ASP A 165 -9.93 -5.50 5.69
CA ASP A 165 -11.14 -4.83 6.18
C ASP A 165 -12.33 -5.15 5.26
N ASN A 166 -13.46 -4.46 5.43
CA ASN A 166 -14.67 -4.71 4.65
C ASN A 166 -14.54 -4.37 3.16
N LYS A 167 -13.53 -3.58 2.76
CA LYS A 167 -13.33 -3.07 1.40
C LYS A 167 -12.04 -3.57 0.78
N MET A 168 -10.97 -3.77 1.55
CA MET A 168 -9.61 -3.96 1.05
C MET A 168 -8.92 -5.16 1.70
N ILE A 169 -8.09 -5.84 0.92
CA ILE A 169 -7.12 -6.84 1.34
C ILE A 169 -5.75 -6.30 0.93
N VAL A 170 -4.83 -6.17 1.89
CA VAL A 170 -3.47 -5.69 1.61
C VAL A 170 -2.43 -6.71 2.05
N LYS A 171 -1.57 -7.08 1.12
CA LYS A 171 -0.46 -8.03 1.33
C LYS A 171 0.86 -7.40 0.93
N ALA A 172 1.93 -7.81 1.57
CA ALA A 172 3.28 -7.55 1.11
C ALA A 172 3.97 -8.84 0.64
N VAL A 173 4.95 -8.69 -0.25
CA VAL A 173 5.75 -9.77 -0.80
C VAL A 173 7.20 -9.34 -0.87
N TRP A 174 8.12 -10.28 -0.70
CA TRP A 174 9.55 -10.00 -0.78
C TRP A 174 9.96 -9.58 -2.21
N LEU A 175 10.86 -8.59 -2.29
CA LEU A 175 11.60 -8.19 -3.47
C LEU A 175 13.11 -8.31 -3.23
N LYS A 176 13.85 -8.83 -4.22
CA LYS A 176 15.31 -8.91 -4.11
C LYS A 176 15.94 -7.55 -4.36
N HIS A 177 16.59 -6.99 -3.35
CA HIS A 177 17.28 -5.72 -3.41
C HIS A 177 18.54 -5.76 -2.50
N ARG A 178 19.31 -4.66 -2.42
CA ARG A 178 20.52 -4.58 -1.57
C ARG A 178 20.23 -4.59 -0.07
N VAL A 179 19.01 -4.22 0.30
CA VAL A 179 18.48 -4.30 1.66
C VAL A 179 17.11 -4.98 1.58
N PRO A 180 16.57 -5.49 2.70
CA PRO A 180 15.22 -6.05 2.71
C PRO A 180 14.19 -5.10 2.09
N SER A 181 13.56 -5.53 0.99
CA SER A 181 12.61 -4.75 0.21
C SER A 181 11.32 -5.53 0.00
N PHE A 182 10.22 -4.79 -0.07
CA PHE A 182 8.86 -5.33 -0.19
C PHE A 182 8.08 -4.66 -1.30
N GLY A 183 7.24 -5.46 -1.98
CA GLY A 183 6.18 -4.99 -2.84
C GLY A 183 4.83 -5.13 -2.16
N PHE A 184 3.89 -4.26 -2.49
CA PHE A 184 2.56 -4.23 -1.89
C PHE A 184 1.49 -4.58 -2.94
N CYS A 185 0.61 -5.52 -2.59
CA CYS A 185 -0.58 -5.87 -3.35
C CYS A 185 -1.80 -5.33 -2.63
N ILE A 186 -2.54 -4.46 -3.30
CA ILE A 186 -3.75 -3.82 -2.82
C ILE A 186 -4.91 -4.37 -3.63
N GLU A 187 -5.76 -5.16 -2.99
CA GLU A 187 -6.92 -5.78 -3.61
C GLU A 187 -8.21 -5.22 -3.01
N GLU A 188 -9.03 -4.58 -3.83
CA GLU A 188 -10.39 -4.22 -3.47
C GLU A 188 -11.27 -5.46 -3.52
N LYS A 189 -12.07 -5.68 -2.47
CA LYS A 189 -13.04 -6.76 -2.45
C LYS A 189 -14.09 -6.58 -3.55
N PRO A 190 -14.67 -7.68 -4.07
CA PRO A 190 -15.72 -7.60 -5.07
C PRO A 190 -16.86 -6.67 -4.63
N LEU A 191 -17.25 -5.76 -5.51
CA LEU A 191 -18.36 -4.87 -5.25
C LEU A 191 -19.67 -5.59 -5.56
N PRO A 192 -20.76 -5.31 -4.81
CA PRO A 192 -22.08 -5.77 -5.20
C PRO A 192 -22.40 -5.41 -6.66
N GLY A 193 -23.17 -6.29 -7.29
CA GLY A 193 -23.65 -6.07 -8.64
C GLY A 193 -24.47 -4.79 -8.76
N LYS A 194 -24.66 -4.33 -10.00
CA LYS A 194 -25.51 -3.17 -10.24
C LYS A 194 -26.95 -3.56 -9.91
N LEU A 195 -27.60 -2.77 -9.06
CA LEU A 195 -29.03 -2.87 -8.81
C LEU A 195 -29.78 -2.43 -10.08
N ASP A 196 -30.66 -3.29 -10.57
CA ASP A 196 -31.58 -3.01 -11.66
C ASP A 196 -32.81 -2.30 -11.10
N LEU A 197 -32.79 -0.97 -11.19
CA LEU A 197 -33.85 -0.14 -10.63
C LEU A 197 -35.20 -0.40 -11.31
N GLU A 198 -35.22 -0.65 -12.61
CA GLU A 198 -36.46 -0.92 -13.35
C GLU A 198 -37.10 -2.22 -12.89
N LYS A 199 -36.31 -3.29 -12.71
CA LYS A 199 -36.82 -4.55 -12.14
C LYS A 199 -37.32 -4.39 -10.70
N CYS A 200 -36.61 -3.61 -9.87
CA CYS A 200 -37.05 -3.33 -8.50
C CYS A 200 -38.42 -2.64 -8.49
N LEU A 201 -38.59 -1.58 -9.30
CA LEU A 201 -39.83 -0.82 -9.38
C LEU A 201 -40.97 -1.69 -9.94
N THR A 202 -40.69 -2.50 -10.97
CA THR A 202 -41.66 -3.44 -11.57
C THR A 202 -42.11 -4.51 -10.57
N ALA A 203 -41.21 -4.95 -9.68
CA ALA A 203 -41.51 -5.89 -8.60
C ALA A 203 -42.22 -5.23 -7.39
N GLY A 204 -42.57 -3.95 -7.46
CA GLY A 204 -43.29 -3.22 -6.41
C GLY A 204 -42.39 -2.65 -5.30
N VAL A 205 -41.07 -2.63 -5.49
CA VAL A 205 -40.14 -2.06 -4.50
C VAL A 205 -40.06 -0.54 -4.69
N LYS A 206 -40.57 0.21 -3.71
CA LYS A 206 -40.49 1.68 -3.71
C LYS A 206 -39.04 2.16 -3.44
N PRO A 207 -38.61 3.29 -4.03
CA PRO A 207 -37.34 3.92 -3.70
C PRO A 207 -37.22 4.17 -2.19
N GLY A 208 -36.09 3.78 -1.61
CA GLY A 208 -35.84 3.94 -0.18
C GLY A 208 -34.94 2.84 0.40
N PRO A 209 -34.99 2.61 1.73
CA PRO A 209 -34.11 1.66 2.42
C PRO A 209 -34.16 0.22 1.89
N LEU A 210 -35.30 -0.20 1.31
CA LEU A 210 -35.46 -1.53 0.72
C LEU A 210 -34.52 -1.76 -0.48
N LEU A 211 -34.25 -0.73 -1.29
CA LEU A 211 -33.27 -0.82 -2.38
C LEU A 211 -31.85 -1.03 -1.86
N GLY A 212 -31.52 -0.42 -0.72
CA GLY A 212 -30.23 -0.61 -0.05
C GLY A 212 -30.05 -2.05 0.42
N LYS A 213 -31.09 -2.63 1.05
CA LYS A 213 -31.10 -4.04 1.47
C LYS A 213 -30.93 -5.00 0.29
N LEU A 214 -31.70 -4.79 -0.78
CA LEU A 214 -31.57 -5.58 -2.01
C LEU A 214 -30.15 -5.49 -2.58
N LYS A 215 -29.58 -4.29 -2.65
CA LYS A 215 -28.20 -4.08 -3.12
C LYS A 215 -27.15 -4.77 -2.25
N MET A 216 -27.41 -4.98 -0.96
CA MET A 216 -26.55 -5.75 -0.05
C MET A 216 -26.76 -7.27 -0.14
N GLY A 217 -27.67 -7.74 -1.01
CA GLY A 217 -27.97 -9.16 -1.18
C GLY A 217 -29.12 -9.67 -0.33
N GLU A 218 -29.76 -8.81 0.47
CA GLU A 218 -30.90 -9.21 1.31
C GLU A 218 -32.19 -9.23 0.49
N SER A 219 -32.99 -10.30 0.63
CA SER A 219 -34.35 -10.32 0.08
C SER A 219 -35.27 -9.41 0.91
N VAL A 220 -36.20 -8.72 0.27
CA VAL A 220 -37.12 -7.80 0.95
C VAL A 220 -38.58 -8.12 0.62
N THR A 221 -39.49 -7.77 1.52
CA THR A 221 -40.94 -7.85 1.28
C THR A 221 -41.48 -6.46 1.01
N THR A 222 -42.25 -6.30 -0.06
CA THR A 222 -42.92 -5.03 -0.40
C THR A 222 -44.09 -4.75 0.56
N GLN A 223 -44.64 -3.53 0.49
CA GLN A 223 -45.83 -3.17 1.27
C GLN A 223 -47.05 -4.03 0.93
N ASP A 224 -47.09 -4.55 -0.31
CA ASP A 224 -48.16 -5.42 -0.81
C ASP A 224 -47.91 -6.91 -0.49
N GLY A 225 -46.91 -7.21 0.36
CA GLY A 225 -46.60 -8.58 0.79
C GLY A 225 -45.79 -9.41 -0.22
N ILE A 226 -45.32 -8.80 -1.32
CA ILE A 226 -44.56 -9.51 -2.36
C ILE A 226 -43.11 -9.65 -1.91
N MET A 227 -42.57 -10.87 -1.90
CA MET A 227 -41.16 -11.11 -1.63
C MET A 227 -40.33 -10.92 -2.91
N VAL A 228 -39.31 -10.06 -2.82
CA VAL A 228 -38.37 -9.76 -3.90
C VAL A 228 -36.98 -10.24 -3.47
N HIS A 229 -36.40 -11.16 -4.24
CA HIS A 229 -35.06 -11.66 -3.96
C HIS A 229 -34.00 -10.78 -4.61
N ALA A 230 -32.92 -10.49 -3.87
CA ALA A 230 -31.81 -9.69 -4.40
C ALA A 230 -31.21 -10.26 -5.69
N LYS A 231 -31.10 -11.59 -5.80
CA LYS A 231 -30.57 -12.27 -6.99
C LYS A 231 -31.36 -11.99 -8.29
N ASP A 232 -32.63 -11.60 -8.19
CA ASP A 232 -33.49 -11.36 -9.36
C ASP A 232 -33.34 -9.92 -9.88
N VAL A 233 -32.86 -9.01 -9.02
CA VAL A 233 -32.80 -7.56 -9.27
C VAL A 233 -31.39 -6.96 -9.14
N VAL A 234 -30.40 -7.74 -8.71
CA VAL A 234 -28.99 -7.34 -8.62
C VAL A 234 -28.19 -8.19 -9.59
N GLY A 235 -27.38 -7.55 -10.44
CA GLY A 235 -26.48 -8.24 -11.36
C GLY A 235 -25.37 -9.03 -10.65
N ALA A 236 -24.51 -9.69 -11.43
CA ALA A 236 -23.34 -10.38 -10.87
C ALA A 236 -22.41 -9.42 -10.11
N PRO A 237 -21.72 -9.88 -9.06
CA PRO A 237 -20.69 -9.11 -8.39
C PRO A 237 -19.66 -8.59 -9.39
N ARG A 238 -19.23 -7.34 -9.18
CA ARG A 238 -18.21 -6.72 -10.03
C ARG A 238 -16.85 -7.01 -9.39
N PRO A 239 -15.85 -7.49 -10.16
CA PRO A 239 -14.52 -7.71 -9.62
C PRO A 239 -13.99 -6.38 -9.05
N GLY A 240 -13.37 -6.45 -7.89
CA GLY A 240 -12.65 -5.32 -7.35
C GLY A 240 -11.33 -5.11 -8.08
N ARG A 241 -10.75 -3.92 -7.93
CA ARG A 241 -9.46 -3.58 -8.54
C ARG A 241 -8.30 -4.19 -7.76
N LYS A 242 -7.24 -4.59 -8.48
CA LYS A 242 -5.98 -5.07 -7.90
C LYS A 242 -4.80 -4.25 -8.42
N ILE A 243 -4.08 -3.62 -7.50
CA ILE A 243 -2.92 -2.78 -7.80
C ILE A 243 -1.68 -3.37 -7.13
N LEU A 244 -0.59 -3.50 -7.87
CA LEU A 244 0.73 -3.82 -7.35
C LEU A 244 1.62 -2.58 -7.37
N ILE A 245 2.25 -2.27 -6.25
CA ILE A 245 3.22 -1.19 -6.11
C ILE A 245 4.48 -1.78 -5.51
N LEU A 246 5.56 -1.82 -6.30
CA LEU A 246 6.82 -2.43 -5.89
C LEU A 246 7.80 -1.35 -5.42
N GLY A 247 8.59 -1.69 -4.40
CA GLY A 247 9.83 -0.97 -4.11
C GLY A 247 10.95 -1.35 -5.07
N ASP A 248 12.15 -0.88 -4.75
CA ASP A 248 13.36 -1.17 -5.52
C ASP A 248 13.66 -2.66 -5.52
N SER A 249 14.08 -3.17 -6.69
CA SER A 249 14.27 -4.60 -6.90
C SER A 249 15.06 -4.93 -8.17
N CYS A 250 15.93 -5.93 -8.08
CA CYS A 250 16.52 -6.63 -9.23
C CYS A 250 15.79 -7.94 -9.58
N ASP A 251 14.95 -8.45 -8.69
CA ASP A 251 14.12 -9.64 -8.92
C ASP A 251 12.80 -9.54 -8.16
N SER A 252 11.72 -9.48 -8.92
CA SER A 252 10.34 -9.34 -8.46
C SER A 252 9.49 -10.57 -8.76
N SER A 253 10.10 -11.72 -9.05
CA SER A 253 9.40 -12.96 -9.42
C SER A 253 8.37 -13.42 -8.37
N GLU A 254 8.68 -13.19 -7.10
CA GLU A 254 7.82 -13.46 -5.95
C GLU A 254 6.45 -12.75 -6.04
N THR A 255 6.36 -11.64 -6.78
CA THR A 255 5.09 -10.92 -7.00
C THR A 255 4.03 -11.78 -7.69
N LEU A 256 4.41 -12.85 -8.39
CA LEU A 256 3.48 -13.82 -8.98
C LEU A 256 2.57 -14.52 -7.96
N LYS A 257 2.98 -14.57 -6.69
CA LYS A 257 2.22 -15.19 -5.60
C LYS A 257 0.96 -14.40 -5.25
N VAL A 258 0.96 -13.08 -5.47
CA VAL A 258 -0.13 -12.17 -5.08
C VAL A 258 -0.69 -11.35 -6.23
N GLY A 259 0.10 -11.11 -7.28
CA GLY A 259 -0.18 -10.12 -8.31
C GLY A 259 -0.77 -10.64 -9.61
N ARG A 260 -1.16 -11.92 -9.69
CA ARG A 260 -1.84 -12.42 -10.89
C ARG A 260 -3.11 -11.62 -11.16
N GLN A 261 -3.30 -11.28 -12.43
CA GLN A 261 -4.43 -10.49 -12.91
C GLN A 261 -4.53 -9.11 -12.25
N ALA A 262 -3.39 -8.52 -11.87
CA ALA A 262 -3.37 -7.13 -11.44
C ALA A 262 -3.82 -6.20 -12.58
N ASP A 263 -4.67 -5.23 -12.26
CA ASP A 263 -5.11 -4.19 -13.18
C ASP A 263 -4.01 -3.15 -13.44
N LEU A 264 -3.11 -2.97 -12.46
CA LEU A 264 -2.00 -2.05 -12.54
C LEU A 264 -0.78 -2.58 -11.79
N LEU A 265 0.39 -2.44 -12.42
CA LEU A 265 1.70 -2.67 -11.84
C LEU A 265 2.51 -1.37 -11.88
N ILE A 266 2.99 -0.93 -10.72
CA ILE A 266 4.03 0.10 -10.59
C ILE A 266 5.33 -0.59 -10.23
N HIS A 267 6.36 -0.36 -11.05
CA HIS A 267 7.64 -1.04 -10.97
C HIS A 267 8.75 -0.05 -11.28
N GLU A 268 9.89 -0.17 -10.58
CA GLU A 268 11.08 0.63 -10.89
C GLU A 268 11.70 0.23 -12.24
N ALA A 269 12.34 1.19 -12.90
CA ALA A 269 13.10 0.96 -14.12
C ALA A 269 14.32 1.90 -14.10
N THR A 270 15.18 1.70 -13.10
CA THR A 270 16.26 2.63 -12.75
C THR A 270 17.29 2.81 -13.86
N LEU A 271 17.62 1.72 -14.59
CA LEU A 271 18.65 1.74 -15.63
C LEU A 271 18.11 1.26 -16.98
N GLU A 272 18.74 1.73 -18.05
CA GLU A 272 18.46 1.31 -19.43
C GLU A 272 18.77 -0.19 -19.64
N ASN A 273 18.17 -0.79 -20.68
CA ASN A 273 18.28 -2.23 -20.94
C ASN A 273 19.71 -2.71 -21.22
N ASP A 274 20.56 -1.86 -21.77
CA ASP A 274 21.98 -2.12 -22.04
C ASP A 274 22.83 -2.16 -20.75
N LYS A 275 22.33 -1.59 -19.65
CA LYS A 275 22.96 -1.57 -18.33
C LYS A 275 22.41 -2.65 -17.39
N LYS A 276 21.87 -3.74 -17.94
CA LYS A 276 21.27 -4.83 -17.16
C LYS A 276 22.19 -5.37 -16.08
N ASP A 277 23.46 -5.62 -16.38
CA ASP A 277 24.40 -6.18 -15.39
C ASP A 277 24.63 -5.20 -14.22
N MET A 278 24.75 -3.91 -14.52
CA MET A 278 24.85 -2.86 -13.50
C MET A 278 23.55 -2.74 -12.70
N ALA A 279 22.39 -2.93 -13.32
CA ALA A 279 21.11 -2.93 -12.61
C ALA A 279 21.07 -4.08 -11.60
N LEU A 280 21.39 -5.29 -12.02
CA LEU A 280 21.45 -6.47 -11.16
C LEU A 280 22.44 -6.29 -10.00
N GLU A 281 23.65 -5.79 -10.28
CA GLU A 281 24.68 -5.52 -9.26
C GLU A 281 24.19 -4.52 -8.21
N LYS A 282 23.49 -3.47 -8.63
CA LYS A 282 22.97 -2.43 -7.73
C LYS A 282 21.63 -2.78 -7.11
N GLY A 283 21.07 -3.95 -7.40
CA GLY A 283 19.77 -4.38 -6.87
C GLY A 283 18.57 -3.72 -7.56
N HIS A 284 18.70 -3.28 -8.81
CA HIS A 284 17.68 -2.57 -9.57
C HIS A 284 17.25 -3.28 -10.85
N SER A 285 16.24 -2.74 -11.51
CA SER A 285 15.65 -3.28 -12.73
C SER A 285 15.82 -2.38 -13.95
N THR A 286 15.72 -3.00 -15.12
CA THR A 286 15.59 -2.31 -16.41
C THR A 286 14.14 -2.35 -16.92
N PRO A 287 13.78 -1.53 -17.92
CA PRO A 287 12.47 -1.63 -18.58
C PRO A 287 12.15 -3.04 -19.10
N GLY A 288 13.14 -3.77 -19.62
CA GLY A 288 12.96 -5.13 -20.13
C GLY A 288 12.67 -6.16 -19.03
N MET A 289 13.31 -6.02 -17.87
CA MET A 289 13.01 -6.83 -16.69
C MET A 289 11.59 -6.55 -16.17
N THR A 290 11.24 -5.27 -16.08
CA THR A 290 9.91 -4.80 -15.69
C THR A 290 8.81 -5.36 -16.61
N PHE A 291 9.01 -5.26 -17.92
CA PHE A 291 8.08 -5.78 -18.92
C PHE A 291 7.92 -7.30 -18.81
N SER A 292 9.01 -8.03 -18.58
CA SER A 292 8.99 -9.48 -18.39
C SER A 292 8.16 -9.88 -17.16
N ASN A 293 8.30 -9.15 -16.05
CA ASN A 293 7.48 -9.37 -14.86
C ASN A 293 5.99 -9.10 -15.15
N ALA A 294 5.68 -7.98 -15.80
CA ALA A 294 4.31 -7.64 -16.18
C ALA A 294 3.64 -8.72 -17.03
N LEU A 295 4.36 -9.30 -17.99
CA LEU A 295 3.87 -10.42 -18.80
C LEU A 295 3.57 -11.66 -17.96
N CYS A 296 4.41 -11.97 -16.97
CA CYS A 296 4.20 -13.12 -16.10
C CYS A 296 2.94 -12.96 -15.23
N LEU A 297 2.65 -11.74 -14.75
CA LEU A 297 1.45 -11.45 -13.95
C LEU A 297 0.14 -11.57 -14.75
N GLN A 298 0.18 -11.34 -16.07
CA GLN A 298 -0.97 -11.44 -16.98
C GLN A 298 -1.23 -12.86 -17.48
N ARG A 299 -0.22 -13.74 -17.46
CA ARG A 299 -0.38 -15.12 -17.90
C ARG A 299 -1.22 -15.91 -16.89
N SER A 300 -2.42 -16.28 -17.31
CA SER A 300 -3.15 -17.43 -16.73
C SER A 300 -2.40 -18.67 -17.23
N TYR A 301 -1.60 -19.32 -16.37
CA TYR A 301 -0.70 -20.45 -16.66
C TYR A 301 -0.88 -21.17 -18.03
N PHE A 302 0.19 -21.23 -18.82
CA PHE A 302 0.55 -22.49 -19.49
C PHE A 302 1.64 -23.13 -18.62
N ALA A 303 1.31 -24.24 -17.96
CA ALA A 303 2.32 -25.16 -17.46
C ALA A 303 2.95 -25.87 -18.68
N PHE A 304 4.29 -25.94 -18.71
CA PHE A 304 5.00 -26.97 -19.46
C PHE A 304 5.28 -28.13 -18.51
#